data_AF-A0A023FI50-F1
#
_entry.id   AF-A0A023FI50-F1
#
_cell.length_a   1.000
_cell.length_b   1.000
_cell.length_c   1.000
_cell.angle_alpha   90.00
_cell.angle_beta   90.00
_cell.angle_gamma   90.00
#
_symmetry.space_group_name_H-M   'P 1'
#
loop_
_entity.id
_entity.type
_entity.pdbx_description
1 polymer ?
#
loop_
_entity_poly.entity_id
_entity_poly.type
_entity_poly.pdbx_seq_one_letter_code
_entity_poly.pdbx_strand_id
1 'polypeptide(L)'
;MALGMHHRTGQVLPPGLKHQLVPELVRKLKLLQARVEMAPLVAGDKREVMQRLQAIIAKAPCVLFMEGSPSAPAAGESSEAVALLQKAGLKFEHFDVTTDSSLRQELIVHVASKAACKYPLLFCNGKFVGGFDEMKRLNEQGKLADLCAPGSLTQRLEQLINKAPVMVFMKGSPDAPRCGFSRTLVELFKKNNVTYGSFDILMDEDVRQGLKQYSNW
;
A
#
# COMPACT_ATOMS: atom_id res chain seq x y z
N MET A 1 -55.77 -34.35 -24.58
CA MET A 1 -54.39 -34.03 -24.15
C MET A 1 -54.50 -32.98 -23.05
N ALA A 2 -53.95 -33.29 -21.88
CA ALA A 2 -54.05 -32.50 -20.66
C ALA A 2 -53.07 -31.32 -20.66
N LEU A 3 -53.52 -30.15 -20.21
CA LEU A 3 -52.64 -29.05 -19.82
C LEU A 3 -53.13 -28.54 -18.45
N GLY A 4 -52.43 -28.99 -17.41
CA GLY A 4 -52.65 -28.59 -16.03
C GLY A 4 -52.18 -27.17 -15.79
N MET A 5 -53.08 -26.33 -15.28
CA MET A 5 -52.74 -25.04 -14.70
C MET A 5 -52.37 -25.25 -13.23
N HIS A 6 -51.07 -25.28 -12.94
CA HIS A 6 -50.58 -25.19 -11.57
C HIS A 6 -50.44 -23.72 -11.15
N HIS A 7 -51.40 -23.25 -10.35
CA HIS A 7 -51.22 -22.07 -9.52
C HIS A 7 -50.08 -22.32 -8.52
N ARG A 8 -48.95 -21.61 -8.67
CA ARG A 8 -47.94 -21.50 -7.61
C ARG A 8 -48.47 -20.57 -6.52
N THR A 9 -48.84 -21.16 -5.40
CA THR A 9 -49.02 -20.51 -4.11
C THR A 9 -47.71 -19.87 -3.66
N GLY A 10 -47.76 -18.61 -3.20
CA GLY A 10 -46.64 -17.94 -2.58
C GLY A 10 -46.19 -18.69 -1.33
N GLN A 11 -44.93 -19.14 -1.30
CA GLN A 11 -44.32 -19.65 -0.08
C GLN A 11 -44.16 -18.49 0.91
N VAL A 12 -45.01 -18.47 1.93
CA VAL A 12 -44.81 -17.68 3.14
C VAL A 12 -43.67 -18.34 3.91
N LEU A 13 -42.56 -17.61 4.10
CA LEU A 13 -41.45 -18.08 4.94
C LEU A 13 -41.96 -18.37 6.36
N PRO A 14 -41.57 -19.49 6.99
CA PRO A 14 -42.03 -19.83 8.33
C PRO A 14 -41.52 -18.82 9.37
N PRO A 15 -42.40 -18.30 10.25
CA PRO A 15 -42.01 -17.39 11.32
C PRO A 15 -41.27 -18.17 12.41
N GLY A 16 -39.94 -18.08 12.41
CA GLY A 16 -39.12 -18.75 13.42
C GLY A 16 -37.62 -18.65 13.20
N LEU A 17 -37.15 -18.40 11.97
CA LEU A 17 -35.72 -18.36 11.68
C LEU A 17 -34.97 -17.21 12.39
N LYS A 18 -35.65 -16.12 12.74
CA LYS A 18 -35.02 -14.97 13.42
C LYS A 18 -34.64 -15.27 14.88
N HIS A 19 -35.27 -16.26 15.52
CA HIS A 19 -35.13 -16.49 16.97
C HIS A 19 -33.99 -17.45 17.35
N GLN A 20 -33.42 -18.20 16.39
CA GLN A 20 -32.27 -19.10 16.61
C GLN A 20 -30.95 -18.54 16.05
N LEU A 21 -31.00 -17.70 15.01
CA LEU A 21 -29.82 -17.11 14.40
C LEU A 21 -29.14 -16.08 15.32
N VAL A 22 -29.90 -15.32 16.11
CA VAL A 22 -29.34 -14.27 16.97
C VAL A 22 -28.51 -14.84 18.13
N PRO A 23 -28.98 -15.87 18.89
CA PRO A 23 -28.16 -16.49 19.92
C PRO A 23 -26.90 -17.15 19.37
N GLU A 24 -26.96 -17.78 18.19
CA GLU A 24 -25.81 -18.43 17.56
C GLU A 24 -24.79 -17.40 17.04
N LEU A 25 -25.25 -16.29 16.44
CA LEU A 25 -24.41 -15.16 16.03
C LEU A 25 -23.79 -14.47 17.22
N VAL A 26 -24.53 -14.23 18.30
CA VAL A 26 -24.01 -13.65 19.54
C VAL A 26 -22.99 -14.58 20.20
N ARG A 27 -23.19 -15.90 20.13
CA ARG A 27 -22.22 -16.89 20.63
C ARG A 27 -20.97 -16.94 19.75
N LYS A 28 -21.11 -16.87 18.42
CA LYS A 28 -19.97 -16.72 17.48
C LYS A 28 -19.25 -15.39 17.67
N LEU A 29 -19.96 -14.30 17.92
CA LEU A 29 -19.40 -12.97 18.18
C LEU A 29 -18.66 -12.95 19.53
N LYS A 30 -19.22 -13.56 20.58
CA LYS A 30 -18.54 -13.73 21.87
C LYS A 30 -17.34 -14.66 21.78
N LEU A 31 -17.39 -15.72 20.98
CA LEU A 31 -16.25 -16.61 20.71
C LEU A 31 -15.17 -15.92 19.86
N LEU A 32 -15.56 -15.04 18.94
CA LEU A 32 -14.63 -14.18 18.20
C LEU A 32 -14.02 -13.11 19.10
N GLN A 33 -14.82 -12.45 19.96
CA GLN A 33 -14.35 -11.49 20.96
C GLN A 33 -13.43 -12.16 21.98
N ALA A 34 -13.74 -13.37 22.44
CA ALA A 34 -12.86 -14.16 23.31
C ALA A 34 -11.58 -14.64 22.60
N ARG A 35 -11.61 -14.92 21.29
CA ARG A 35 -10.40 -15.19 20.47
C ARG A 35 -9.57 -13.92 20.23
N VAL A 36 -10.18 -12.74 20.28
CA VAL A 36 -9.46 -11.46 20.29
C VAL A 36 -8.86 -11.18 21.67
N GLU A 37 -9.46 -11.69 22.76
CA GLU A 37 -8.99 -11.48 24.13
C GLU A 37 -7.94 -12.51 24.62
N MET A 38 -7.78 -13.66 23.97
CA MET A 38 -6.71 -14.63 24.26
C MET A 38 -5.61 -14.62 23.19
N ALA A 39 -4.88 -13.50 23.14
CA ALA A 39 -3.47 -13.47 22.78
C ALA A 39 -2.81 -12.21 23.38
N PRO A 40 -2.44 -12.18 24.67
CA PRO A 40 -1.50 -11.18 25.12
C PRO A 40 -0.09 -11.67 24.80
N LEU A 41 0.61 -10.97 23.88
CA LEU A 41 2.04 -10.58 23.95
C LEU A 41 2.72 -10.19 22.60
N VAL A 42 2.09 -9.57 21.59
CA VAL A 42 2.88 -9.01 20.43
C VAL A 42 2.26 -7.76 19.75
N ALA A 43 1.52 -6.91 20.47
CA ALA A 43 1.03 -5.65 19.88
C ALA A 43 2.04 -4.48 19.97
N GLY A 44 2.96 -4.54 20.94
CA GLY A 44 4.02 -3.55 21.13
C GLY A 44 5.14 -3.64 20.08
N ASP A 45 5.54 -4.86 19.71
CA ASP A 45 6.70 -5.12 18.85
C ASP A 45 6.46 -4.69 17.40
N LYS A 46 5.31 -5.04 16.80
CA LYS A 46 5.02 -4.69 15.40
C LYS A 46 4.97 -3.18 15.14
N ARG A 47 4.36 -2.41 16.04
CA ARG A 47 4.30 -0.94 15.88
C ARG A 47 5.70 -0.33 15.95
N GLU A 48 6.52 -0.79 16.88
CA GLU A 48 7.90 -0.35 17.03
C GLU A 48 8.77 -0.74 15.82
N VAL A 49 8.61 -1.96 15.32
CA VAL A 49 9.27 -2.44 14.09
C VAL A 49 8.88 -1.57 12.89
N MET A 50 7.60 -1.26 12.71
CA MET A 50 7.15 -0.40 11.61
C MET A 50 7.67 1.04 11.74
N GLN A 51 7.82 1.55 12.97
CA GLN A 51 8.45 2.85 13.21
C GLN A 51 9.94 2.84 12.84
N ARG A 52 10.67 1.79 13.22
CA ARG A 52 12.07 1.60 12.81
C ARG A 52 12.21 1.51 11.29
N LEU A 53 11.36 0.73 10.64
CA LEU A 53 11.31 0.64 9.17
C LEU A 53 11.14 2.02 8.54
N GLN A 54 10.13 2.79 9.00
CA GLN A 54 9.88 4.15 8.53
C GLN A 54 11.10 5.07 8.73
N ALA A 55 11.75 5.00 9.89
CA ALA A 55 12.95 5.78 10.17
C ALA A 55 14.13 5.42 9.25
N ILE A 56 14.29 4.15 8.89
CA ILE A 56 15.34 3.68 7.99
C ILE A 56 15.07 4.13 6.54
N ILE A 57 13.85 3.89 6.02
CA ILE A 57 13.51 4.23 4.63
C ILE A 57 13.40 5.73 4.38
N ALA A 58 13.26 6.53 5.44
CA ALA A 58 13.26 7.99 5.35
C ALA A 58 14.67 8.59 5.18
N LYS A 59 15.75 7.82 5.42
CA LYS A 59 17.14 8.33 5.34
C LYS A 59 17.56 8.71 3.93
N ALA A 60 17.03 8.02 2.91
CA ALA A 60 17.36 8.29 1.52
C ALA A 60 16.24 7.87 0.56
N PRO A 61 16.20 8.46 -0.66
CA PRO A 61 15.30 8.02 -1.73
C PRO A 61 15.50 6.57 -2.18
N CYS A 62 16.67 5.98 -1.92
CA CYS A 62 17.02 4.62 -2.30
C CYS A 62 17.65 3.93 -1.09
N VAL A 63 16.99 2.90 -0.56
CA VAL A 63 17.44 2.17 0.63
C VAL A 63 17.42 0.66 0.37
N LEU A 64 18.58 0.02 0.50
CA LEU A 64 18.76 -1.42 0.31
C LEU A 64 18.84 -2.14 1.67
N PHE A 65 17.89 -3.01 1.94
CA PHE A 65 17.97 -3.94 3.06
C PHE A 65 18.69 -5.19 2.59
N MET A 66 19.83 -5.52 3.18
CA MET A 66 20.70 -6.60 2.74
C MET A 66 21.31 -7.34 3.92
N GLU A 67 21.92 -8.50 3.68
CA GLU A 67 22.72 -9.20 4.68
C GLU A 67 24.19 -8.78 4.53
N GLY A 68 24.77 -8.22 5.60
CA GLY A 68 26.09 -7.59 5.58
C GLY A 68 26.07 -6.16 5.07
N SER A 69 27.17 -5.72 4.45
CA SER A 69 27.36 -4.33 3.98
C SER A 69 27.74 -4.27 2.50
N PRO A 70 27.61 -3.12 1.83
CA PRO A 70 28.03 -2.98 0.43
C PRO A 70 29.51 -3.30 0.17
N SER A 71 30.39 -3.07 1.14
CA SER A 71 31.82 -3.42 1.04
C SER A 71 32.12 -4.88 1.43
N ALA A 72 31.23 -5.53 2.20
CA ALA A 72 31.35 -6.92 2.59
C ALA A 72 29.95 -7.58 2.66
N PRO A 73 29.36 -7.97 1.51
CA PRO A 73 28.06 -8.63 1.48
C PRO A 73 28.15 -10.06 2.01
N ALA A 74 27.18 -10.49 2.81
CA ALA A 74 27.17 -11.82 3.42
C ALA A 74 26.53 -12.91 2.54
N ALA A 75 25.86 -12.53 1.45
CA ALA A 75 25.16 -13.42 0.52
C ALA A 75 25.37 -13.01 -0.95
N GLY A 76 25.32 -13.99 -1.87
CA GLY A 76 25.54 -13.79 -3.32
C GLY A 76 24.60 -12.75 -3.94
N GLU A 77 23.29 -12.90 -3.73
CA GLU A 77 22.27 -11.96 -4.25
C GLU A 77 22.45 -10.54 -3.68
N SER A 78 22.90 -10.40 -2.43
CA SER A 78 23.22 -9.11 -1.81
C SER A 78 24.40 -8.42 -2.51
N SER A 79 25.43 -9.18 -2.90
CA SER A 79 26.55 -8.66 -3.69
C SER A 79 26.12 -8.22 -5.09
N GLU A 80 25.26 -9.01 -5.75
CA GLU A 80 24.77 -8.70 -7.10
C GLU A 80 23.87 -7.47 -7.11
N ALA A 81 22.99 -7.30 -6.11
CA ALA A 81 22.17 -6.11 -5.98
C ALA A 81 23.00 -4.84 -5.79
N VAL A 82 24.04 -4.88 -4.95
CA VAL A 82 24.98 -3.76 -4.77
C VAL A 82 25.64 -3.40 -6.09
N ALA A 83 26.18 -4.40 -6.81
CA ALA A 83 26.81 -4.18 -8.12
C ALA A 83 25.83 -3.59 -9.15
N LEU A 84 24.59 -4.07 -9.17
CA LEU A 84 23.54 -3.57 -10.06
C LEU A 84 23.23 -2.09 -9.79
N LEU A 85 23.00 -1.71 -8.52
CA LEU A 85 22.68 -0.33 -8.14
C LEU A 85 23.86 0.62 -8.43
N GLN A 86 25.09 0.18 -8.13
CA GLN A 86 26.30 0.95 -8.46
C GLN A 86 26.49 1.13 -9.96
N LYS A 87 26.28 0.07 -10.75
CA LYS A 87 26.34 0.12 -12.22
C LYS A 87 25.26 1.02 -12.81
N ALA A 88 24.08 1.06 -12.19
CA ALA A 88 23.00 1.98 -12.55
C ALA A 88 23.29 3.44 -12.14
N GLY A 89 24.41 3.72 -11.46
CA GLY A 89 24.78 5.05 -11.00
C GLY A 89 23.94 5.56 -9.82
N LEU A 90 23.25 4.65 -9.11
CA LEU A 90 22.36 5.02 -8.02
C LEU A 90 23.13 5.16 -6.72
N LYS A 91 22.95 6.31 -6.07
CA LYS A 91 23.35 6.49 -4.67
C LYS A 91 22.25 5.88 -3.79
N PHE A 92 22.65 5.02 -2.86
CA PHE A 92 21.71 4.35 -1.96
C PHE A 92 22.29 4.25 -0.55
N GLU A 93 21.40 4.31 0.43
CA GLU A 93 21.68 3.90 1.80
C GLU A 93 21.44 2.40 1.95
N HIS A 94 22.05 1.78 2.95
CA HIS A 94 21.82 0.37 3.25
C HIS A 94 21.46 0.14 4.71
N PHE A 95 20.83 -0.99 4.97
CA PHE A 95 20.59 -1.50 6.30
C PHE A 95 20.92 -2.98 6.36
N ASP A 96 21.83 -3.36 7.25
CA ASP A 96 22.17 -4.76 7.51
C ASP A 96 21.10 -5.41 8.40
N VAL A 97 20.27 -6.25 7.80
CA VAL A 97 19.16 -6.91 8.50
C VAL A 97 19.62 -7.96 9.51
N THR A 98 20.88 -8.40 9.46
CA THR A 98 21.41 -9.35 10.44
C THR A 98 21.54 -8.73 11.84
N THR A 99 21.59 -7.39 11.91
CA THR A 99 21.70 -6.62 13.16
C THR A 99 20.36 -6.44 13.87
N ASP A 100 19.23 -6.75 13.23
CA ASP A 100 17.87 -6.58 13.77
C ASP A 100 16.96 -7.73 13.34
N SER A 101 16.94 -8.80 14.14
CA SER A 101 16.21 -10.03 13.82
C SER A 101 14.69 -9.84 13.78
N SER A 102 14.12 -8.99 14.65
CA SER A 102 12.70 -8.67 14.65
C SER A 102 12.30 -7.94 13.38
N LEU A 103 13.02 -6.88 13.01
CA LEU A 103 12.78 -6.17 11.76
C LEU A 103 12.96 -7.10 10.55
N ARG A 104 13.99 -7.94 10.56
CA ARG A 104 14.28 -8.91 9.50
C ARG A 104 13.11 -9.85 9.24
N GLN A 105 12.51 -10.40 10.30
CA GLN A 105 11.39 -11.33 10.18
C GLN A 105 10.10 -10.62 9.74
N GLU A 106 9.77 -9.50 10.38
CA GLU A 106 8.54 -8.75 10.10
C GLU A 106 8.54 -8.14 8.68
N LEU A 107 9.68 -7.70 8.17
CA LEU A 107 9.83 -7.22 6.79
C LEU A 107 9.41 -8.29 5.78
N ILE A 108 9.87 -9.53 5.96
CA ILE A 108 9.52 -10.65 5.09
C ILE A 108 8.03 -11.00 5.23
N VAL A 109 7.54 -11.08 6.47
CA VAL A 109 6.17 -11.51 6.75
C VAL A 109 5.12 -10.48 6.30
N HIS A 110 5.39 -9.19 6.47
CA HIS A 110 4.38 -8.14 6.30
C HIS A 110 4.60 -7.20 5.13
N VAL A 111 5.83 -7.04 4.65
CA VAL A 111 6.12 -6.16 3.51
C VAL A 111 6.39 -6.97 2.26
N ALA A 112 7.27 -7.97 2.37
CA ALA A 112 7.66 -8.85 1.28
C ALA A 112 6.88 -10.16 1.29
N SER A 113 5.61 -10.14 1.73
CA SER A 113 4.74 -11.30 2.02
C SER A 113 4.47 -12.24 0.85
N LYS A 114 5.01 -11.96 -0.34
CA LYS A 114 5.04 -12.90 -1.47
C LYS A 114 6.01 -14.01 -1.12
N ALA A 115 5.56 -15.26 -1.17
CA ALA A 115 6.22 -16.47 -0.66
C ALA A 115 7.62 -16.81 -1.22
N ALA A 116 8.28 -15.90 -1.94
CA ALA A 116 9.61 -16.06 -2.51
C ALA A 116 10.53 -14.82 -2.34
N CYS A 117 10.09 -13.73 -1.69
CA CYS A 117 11.00 -12.61 -1.47
C CYS A 117 12.04 -12.96 -0.39
N LYS A 118 13.32 -12.85 -0.77
CA LYS A 118 14.48 -12.97 0.11
C LYS A 118 15.24 -11.65 0.10
N TYR A 119 16.14 -11.47 1.06
CA TYR A 119 17.09 -10.39 1.02
C TYR A 119 18.04 -10.60 -0.17
N PRO A 120 18.37 -9.55 -0.93
CA PRO A 120 18.15 -8.14 -0.60
C PRO A 120 16.77 -7.58 -1.01
N LEU A 121 16.27 -6.60 -0.26
CA LEU A 121 15.00 -5.88 -0.51
C LEU A 121 15.27 -4.40 -0.76
N LEU A 122 14.69 -3.85 -1.83
CA LEU A 122 14.84 -2.44 -2.20
C LEU A 122 13.59 -1.64 -1.83
N PHE A 123 13.83 -0.49 -1.21
CA PHE A 123 12.85 0.56 -1.04
C PHE A 123 13.29 1.78 -1.82
N CYS A 124 12.37 2.35 -2.60
CA CYS A 124 12.58 3.64 -3.26
C CYS A 124 11.47 4.61 -2.87
N ASN A 125 11.87 5.80 -2.44
CA ASN A 125 10.99 6.88 -1.98
C ASN A 125 10.01 6.44 -0.88
N GLY A 126 10.48 5.61 0.06
CA GLY A 126 9.65 5.10 1.17
C GLY A 126 8.72 3.94 0.80
N LYS A 127 8.76 3.46 -0.45
CA LYS A 127 7.97 2.32 -0.90
C LYS A 127 8.81 1.09 -1.17
N PHE A 128 8.24 -0.05 -0.82
CA PHE A 128 8.79 -1.33 -1.20
C PHE A 128 8.70 -1.51 -2.71
N VAL A 129 9.85 -1.71 -3.35
CA VAL A 129 9.96 -1.98 -4.78
C VAL A 129 9.92 -3.48 -5.02
N GLY A 130 10.78 -4.23 -4.32
CA GLY A 130 10.87 -5.69 -4.48
C GLY A 130 12.20 -6.25 -4.03
N GLY A 131 12.37 -7.56 -4.25
CA GLY A 131 13.66 -8.25 -4.11
C GLY A 131 14.54 -8.11 -5.35
N PHE A 132 15.65 -8.85 -5.38
CA PHE A 132 16.66 -8.74 -6.45
C PHE A 132 16.12 -8.94 -7.88
N ASP A 133 15.27 -9.94 -8.10
CA ASP A 133 14.68 -10.20 -9.44
C ASP A 133 13.90 -8.99 -9.98
N GLU A 134 13.16 -8.31 -9.11
CA GLU A 134 12.38 -7.12 -9.48
C GLU A 134 13.30 -5.94 -9.77
N MET A 135 14.40 -5.77 -9.02
CA MET A 135 15.41 -4.75 -9.31
C MET A 135 16.01 -4.97 -10.70
N LYS A 136 16.37 -6.22 -11.02
CA LYS A 136 16.91 -6.60 -12.34
C LYS A 136 15.91 -6.27 -13.45
N ARG A 137 14.66 -6.71 -13.29
CA ARG A 137 13.58 -6.44 -14.24
C ARG A 137 13.36 -4.94 -14.47
N LEU A 138 13.34 -4.13 -13.41
CA LEU A 138 13.17 -2.68 -13.51
C LEU A 138 14.36 -1.97 -14.14
N ASN A 139 15.58 -2.46 -13.87
CA ASN A 139 16.81 -1.94 -14.48
C ASN A 139 16.85 -2.23 -15.99
N GLU A 140 16.50 -3.45 -16.40
CA GLU A 140 16.36 -3.83 -17.82
C GLU A 140 15.30 -3.00 -18.55
N GLN A 141 14.25 -2.58 -17.83
CA GLN A 141 13.22 -1.67 -18.36
C GLN A 141 13.62 -0.18 -18.34
N GLY A 142 14.80 0.16 -17.80
CA GLY A 142 15.24 1.55 -17.63
C GLY A 142 14.47 2.34 -16.58
N LYS A 143 13.63 1.70 -15.76
CA LYS A 143 12.74 2.36 -14.79
C LYS A 143 13.33 2.50 -13.39
N LEU A 144 14.35 1.70 -13.08
CA LEU A 144 14.90 1.64 -11.73
C LEU A 144 15.45 2.99 -11.26
N ALA A 145 16.17 3.70 -12.15
CA ALA A 145 16.75 4.99 -11.81
C ALA A 145 15.70 6.06 -11.51
N ASP A 146 14.67 6.15 -12.36
CA ASP A 146 13.57 7.10 -12.17
C ASP A 146 12.80 6.85 -10.87
N LEU A 147 12.60 5.57 -10.51
CA LEU A 147 11.93 5.20 -9.26
C LEU A 147 12.71 5.63 -8.01
N CYS A 148 14.03 5.59 -8.07
CA CYS A 148 14.91 5.85 -6.93
C CYS A 148 15.49 7.27 -6.95
N ALA A 149 15.19 8.07 -7.97
CA ALA A 149 15.57 9.47 -8.04
C ALA A 149 14.85 10.31 -6.96
N PRO A 150 15.56 11.22 -6.26
CA PRO A 150 14.90 12.24 -5.45
C PRO A 150 14.08 13.17 -6.34
N GLY A 151 12.88 13.53 -5.88
CA GLY A 151 11.95 14.34 -6.64
C GLY A 151 11.30 13.59 -7.82
N SER A 152 11.39 12.26 -7.85
CA SER A 152 10.70 11.45 -8.86
C SER A 152 9.20 11.76 -8.88
N LEU A 153 8.56 11.54 -10.04
CA LEU A 153 7.11 11.70 -10.15
C LEU A 153 6.38 10.85 -9.11
N THR A 154 6.84 9.63 -8.84
CA THR A 154 6.28 8.75 -7.80
C THR A 154 6.34 9.40 -6.41
N GLN A 155 7.49 9.96 -6.03
CA GLN A 155 7.64 10.66 -4.75
C GLN A 155 6.71 11.88 -4.68
N ARG A 156 6.63 12.65 -5.77
CA ARG A 156 5.77 13.83 -5.86
C ARG A 156 4.29 13.48 -5.74
N LEU A 157 3.86 12.40 -6.40
CA LEU A 157 2.49 11.88 -6.31
C LEU A 157 2.15 11.48 -4.87
N GLU A 158 3.05 10.78 -4.19
CA GLU A 158 2.85 10.41 -2.79
C GLU A 158 2.73 11.62 -1.86
N GLN A 159 3.59 12.61 -2.03
CA GLN A 159 3.51 13.85 -1.26
C GLN A 159 2.19 14.57 -1.49
N LEU A 160 1.69 14.58 -2.73
CA LEU A 160 0.40 15.17 -3.06
C LEU A 160 -0.76 14.39 -2.45
N ILE A 161 -0.76 13.06 -2.58
CA ILE A 161 -1.81 12.18 -2.05
C ILE A 161 -1.91 12.29 -0.53
N ASN A 162 -0.76 12.31 0.16
CA ASN A 162 -0.70 12.34 1.61
C ASN A 162 -0.76 13.75 2.22
N LYS A 163 -0.90 14.81 1.40
CA LYS A 163 -0.92 16.20 1.86
C LYS A 163 -2.11 16.53 2.77
N ALA A 164 -3.21 15.80 2.63
CA ALA A 164 -4.41 15.96 3.44
C ALA A 164 -5.10 14.61 3.68
N PRO A 165 -5.82 14.41 4.80
CA PRO A 165 -6.57 13.19 5.06
C PRO A 165 -7.60 12.85 3.98
N VAL A 166 -8.18 13.89 3.37
CA VAL A 166 -9.03 13.79 2.18
C VAL A 166 -8.39 14.68 1.13
N MET A 167 -7.83 14.08 0.08
CA MET A 167 -7.19 14.79 -1.03
C MET A 167 -7.98 14.59 -2.32
N VAL A 168 -8.39 15.69 -2.94
CA VAL A 168 -9.20 15.69 -4.17
C VAL A 168 -8.35 16.11 -5.36
N PHE A 169 -8.18 15.20 -6.32
CA PHE A 169 -7.60 15.49 -7.62
C PHE A 169 -8.73 15.84 -8.60
N MET A 170 -8.84 17.11 -8.99
CA MET A 170 -9.98 17.62 -9.76
C MET A 170 -9.53 18.48 -10.93
N LYS A 171 -10.47 18.81 -11.83
CA LYS A 171 -10.27 19.74 -12.94
C LYS A 171 -10.69 21.13 -12.49
N GLY A 172 -9.74 22.06 -12.38
CA GLY A 172 -9.93 23.37 -11.75
C GLY A 172 -9.68 23.35 -10.24
N SER A 173 -10.17 24.36 -9.53
CA SER A 173 -10.06 24.49 -8.07
C SER A 173 -11.44 24.42 -7.40
N PRO A 174 -11.51 24.29 -6.06
CA PRO A 174 -12.78 24.39 -5.33
C PRO A 174 -13.56 25.68 -5.63
N ASP A 175 -12.85 26.80 -5.77
CA ASP A 175 -13.47 28.10 -6.08
C ASP A 175 -13.83 28.25 -7.57
N ALA A 176 -13.13 27.53 -8.45
CA ALA A 176 -13.31 27.59 -9.90
C ALA A 176 -13.27 26.19 -10.55
N PRO A 177 -14.29 25.33 -10.35
CA PRO A 177 -14.33 23.99 -10.93
C PRO A 177 -14.60 24.05 -12.44
N ARG A 178 -13.79 23.33 -13.22
CA ARG A 178 -13.79 23.35 -14.70
C ARG A 178 -14.49 22.15 -15.34
N CYS A 179 -15.11 21.29 -14.55
CA CYS A 179 -15.84 20.11 -15.03
C CYS A 179 -17.08 19.85 -14.15
N GLY A 180 -18.16 19.35 -14.75
CA GLY A 180 -19.43 19.07 -14.04
C GLY A 180 -19.23 18.16 -12.82
N PHE A 181 -18.47 17.06 -12.97
CA PHE A 181 -18.15 16.16 -11.86
C PHE A 181 -17.39 16.86 -10.73
N SER A 182 -16.43 17.72 -11.08
CA SER A 182 -15.66 18.50 -10.11
C SER A 182 -16.55 19.50 -9.36
N ARG A 183 -17.52 20.12 -10.04
CA ARG A 183 -18.49 21.02 -9.41
C ARG A 183 -19.41 20.29 -8.44
N THR A 184 -19.99 19.16 -8.86
CA THR A 184 -20.86 18.34 -8.01
C THR A 184 -20.12 17.84 -6.76
N LEU A 185 -18.86 17.44 -6.90
CA LEU A 185 -18.04 16.98 -5.76
C LEU A 185 -17.80 18.09 -4.74
N VAL A 186 -17.43 19.30 -5.20
CA VAL A 186 -17.21 20.47 -4.34
C VAL A 186 -18.50 20.87 -3.61
N GLU A 187 -19.63 20.92 -4.32
CA GLU A 187 -20.94 21.22 -3.74
C GLU A 187 -21.34 20.21 -2.65
N LEU A 188 -21.12 18.92 -2.92
CA LEU A 188 -21.38 17.86 -1.96
C LEU A 188 -20.51 18.00 -0.70
N PHE A 189 -19.21 18.24 -0.88
CA PHE A 189 -18.28 18.36 0.24
C PHE A 189 -18.61 19.60 1.08
N LYS A 190 -18.94 20.73 0.43
CA LYS A 190 -19.39 21.95 1.10
C LYS A 190 -20.68 21.73 1.88
N LYS A 191 -21.68 21.06 1.30
CA LYS A 191 -22.95 20.75 1.98
C LYS A 191 -22.77 19.88 3.23
N ASN A 192 -21.78 19.00 3.22
CA ASN A 192 -21.50 18.08 4.34
C ASN A 192 -20.37 18.57 5.26
N ASN A 193 -19.88 19.81 5.09
CA ASN A 193 -18.76 20.37 5.86
C ASN A 193 -17.50 19.48 5.89
N VAL A 194 -17.20 18.82 4.78
CA VAL A 194 -16.00 17.98 4.64
C VAL A 194 -14.78 18.89 4.45
N THR A 195 -13.76 18.70 5.27
CA THR A 195 -12.45 19.36 5.09
C THR A 195 -11.59 18.51 4.17
N TYR A 196 -11.00 19.11 3.14
CA TYR A 196 -10.19 18.41 2.13
C TYR A 196 -9.12 19.33 1.55
N GLY A 197 -8.03 18.73 1.07
CA GLY A 197 -7.09 19.37 0.17
C GLY A 197 -7.50 19.16 -1.29
N SER A 198 -7.07 20.05 -2.20
CA SER A 198 -7.35 19.93 -3.63
C SER A 198 -6.09 20.15 -4.48
N PHE A 199 -6.01 19.46 -5.62
CA PHE A 199 -5.00 19.67 -6.65
C PHE A 199 -5.65 19.70 -8.04
N ASP A 200 -5.34 20.73 -8.83
CA ASP A 200 -5.82 20.86 -10.21
C ASP A 200 -4.94 20.04 -11.17
N ILE A 201 -5.47 18.91 -11.66
CA ILE A 201 -4.74 18.02 -12.58
C ILE A 201 -4.57 18.61 -13.98
N LEU A 202 -5.24 19.72 -14.31
CA LEU A 202 -5.08 20.37 -15.61
C LEU A 202 -3.81 21.22 -15.70
N MET A 203 -3.21 21.55 -14.55
CA MET A 203 -1.98 22.35 -14.48
C MET A 203 -0.72 21.49 -14.57
N ASP A 204 -0.84 20.17 -14.48
CA ASP A 204 0.30 19.26 -14.45
C ASP A 204 -0.04 17.93 -15.13
N GLU A 205 0.40 17.79 -16.38
CA GLU A 205 0.10 16.60 -17.18
C GLU A 205 0.85 15.36 -16.67
N ASP A 206 2.05 15.51 -16.10
CA ASP A 206 2.80 14.40 -15.53
C ASP A 206 2.08 13.81 -14.31
N VAL A 207 1.62 14.67 -13.38
CA VAL A 207 0.79 14.25 -12.24
C VAL A 207 -0.49 13.60 -12.74
N ARG A 208 -1.14 14.16 -13.75
CA ARG A 208 -2.38 13.61 -14.31
C ARG A 208 -2.19 12.21 -14.90
N GLN A 209 -1.13 11.99 -15.68
CA GLN A 209 -0.85 10.68 -16.26
C GLN A 209 -0.35 9.70 -15.19
N GLY A 210 0.49 10.17 -14.27
CA GLY A 210 1.00 9.39 -13.15
C GLY A 210 -0.09 8.89 -12.21
N LEU A 211 -1.11 9.71 -11.91
CA LEU A 211 -2.25 9.30 -11.07
C LEU A 211 -3.05 8.14 -11.65
N LYS A 212 -3.19 8.04 -12.98
CA LYS A 212 -3.86 6.90 -13.62
C LYS A 212 -3.13 5.60 -13.34
N GLN A 213 -1.81 5.62 -13.56
CA GLN A 213 -0.94 4.47 -13.30
C GLN A 213 -0.90 4.11 -11.81
N TYR A 214 -0.84 5.12 -10.94
CA TYR A 214 -0.80 4.95 -9.50
C TYR A 214 -2.07 4.29 -8.94
N SER A 215 -3.24 4.70 -9.46
CA SER A 215 -4.55 4.26 -8.97
C SER A 215 -5.00 2.92 -9.57
N ASN A 216 -4.23 2.37 -10.51
CA ASN A 216 -4.59 1.21 -11.32
C ASN A 216 -5.99 1.35 -11.96
N TRP A 217 -6.27 2.55 -12.48
CA TRP A 217 -7.53 2.94 -13.15
C TRP A 217 -7.36 2.95 -14.66
#